data_AF-A0A0C9YU77-F1
#
_entry.id   AF-A0A0C9YU77-F1
#
_cell.length_a   1.000
_cell.length_b   1.000
_cell.length_c   1.000
_cell.angle_alpha   90.00
_cell.angle_beta   90.00
_cell.angle_gamma   90.00
#
_symmetry.space_group_name_H-M   'P 1'
#
loop_
_entity.id
_entity.type
_entity.pdbx_description
1 polymer ?
#
loop_
_entity_poly.entity_id
_entity_poly.type
_entity_poly.pdbx_seq_one_letter_code
_entity_poly.pdbx_strand_id
1 'polypeptide(L)'
;MKFRRTAPEFCPPGHPDHDTADLDEAIVLDREALQLLVPGDPRYDISRQRLIAHLQLKIGPQRAIPSSNAVSHFDVKQVIRNVASEILKTLPTRLLHTHTGMLCNQDAQLSHFMGSQQCDQLFSSCATCDPAQRMRLIHAEVSRYFRFVMLSHRWGEGEPSLRDIEGHSIYVMPTNGGTRKLQSFCAVSCERDYLWAWSDTCCIDRDNSVELQESIASIFSWYRQSSLTIVYLSDVPDIGSLASSQWFERGWTLQELLAPRGILFYTQTWSPYKNLTSSNHKADVAVLEELERVTGIESRFLTKFSPSMDDVRSGLQWASFRRSTRPEDVAYSLFGIFDIHLPILYGESGENALGRLLAEIISRSGDISVLDW
;
A
#
# COMPACT_ATOMS: atom_id res chain seq x y z
N MET A 1 -19.29 -16.14 -90.88
CA MET A 1 -19.00 -17.57 -90.69
C MET A 1 -18.83 -17.83 -89.19
N LYS A 2 -19.57 -18.81 -88.64
CA LYS A 2 -19.51 -19.25 -87.24
C LYS A 2 -18.10 -19.75 -86.88
N PHE A 3 -17.68 -19.69 -85.61
CA PHE A 3 -17.41 -20.89 -84.81
C PHE A 3 -17.28 -20.61 -83.30
N ARG A 4 -17.98 -21.44 -82.52
CA ARG A 4 -17.79 -21.80 -81.09
C ARG A 4 -16.35 -22.33 -80.86
N ARG A 5 -15.74 -22.48 -79.68
CA ARG A 5 -16.08 -22.53 -78.24
C ARG A 5 -14.73 -22.58 -77.50
N THR A 6 -14.58 -21.91 -76.36
CA THR A 6 -13.79 -22.38 -75.19
C THR A 6 -14.08 -21.47 -73.99
N ALA A 7 -14.63 -22.04 -72.92
CA ALA A 7 -14.32 -21.61 -71.54
C ALA A 7 -13.21 -22.56 -71.06
N PRO A 8 -12.24 -22.11 -70.23
CA PRO A 8 -12.42 -21.87 -68.79
C PRO A 8 -11.76 -20.52 -68.39
N GLU A 9 -11.82 -19.96 -67.18
CA GLU A 9 -11.83 -20.49 -65.82
C GLU A 9 -12.21 -19.31 -64.88
N PHE A 10 -13.08 -19.54 -63.90
CA PHE A 10 -13.36 -18.56 -62.85
C PHE A 10 -12.15 -18.48 -61.91
N CYS A 11 -11.56 -17.29 -61.73
CA CYS A 11 -10.57 -17.01 -60.69
C CYS A 11 -11.25 -16.19 -59.56
N PRO A 12 -11.13 -16.58 -58.27
CA PRO A 12 -11.88 -15.96 -57.18
C PRO A 12 -11.29 -14.60 -56.76
N PRO A 13 -12.09 -13.72 -56.13
CA PRO A 13 -11.60 -12.45 -55.61
C PRO A 13 -10.78 -12.69 -54.34
N GLY A 14 -9.55 -12.21 -54.34
CA GLY A 14 -8.63 -12.37 -53.22
C GLY A 14 -7.19 -12.04 -53.61
N HIS A 15 -6.94 -10.78 -53.99
CA HIS A 15 -5.57 -10.23 -54.04
C HIS A 15 -5.47 -9.03 -53.09
N PRO A 16 -4.49 -8.97 -52.16
CA PRO A 16 -4.53 -8.03 -51.04
C PRO A 16 -4.16 -6.57 -51.38
N ASP A 17 -3.65 -6.31 -52.58
CA ASP A 17 -3.06 -5.01 -52.93
C ASP A 17 -4.04 -4.03 -53.60
N HIS A 18 -5.26 -4.47 -53.95
CA HIS A 18 -6.25 -3.59 -54.60
C HIS A 18 -7.05 -2.75 -53.58
N ASP A 19 -7.34 -3.30 -52.39
CA ASP A 19 -8.11 -2.64 -51.34
C ASP A 19 -7.33 -1.52 -50.62
N THR A 20 -5.99 -1.61 -50.61
CA THR A 20 -5.13 -0.60 -49.97
C THR A 20 -4.93 0.64 -50.85
N ALA A 21 -4.97 0.48 -52.18
CA ALA A 21 -4.82 1.60 -53.13
C ALA A 21 -6.06 2.52 -53.10
N ASP A 22 -7.26 1.94 -53.04
CA ASP A 22 -8.52 2.69 -52.98
C ASP A 22 -8.70 3.45 -51.64
N LEU A 23 -8.19 2.87 -50.53
CA LEU A 23 -8.26 3.51 -49.21
C LEU A 23 -7.33 4.73 -49.12
N ASP A 24 -6.17 4.69 -49.75
CA ASP A 24 -5.21 5.77 -49.74
C ASP A 24 -5.67 6.97 -50.59
N GLU A 25 -6.33 6.71 -51.72
CA GLU A 25 -6.96 7.74 -52.54
C GLU A 25 -8.15 8.40 -51.81
N ALA A 26 -8.95 7.62 -51.09
CA ALA A 26 -10.04 8.14 -50.27
C ALA A 26 -9.55 9.06 -49.12
N ILE A 27 -8.42 8.73 -48.48
CA ILE A 27 -7.79 9.56 -47.44
C ILE A 27 -7.31 10.91 -48.01
N VAL A 28 -6.76 10.91 -49.22
CA VAL A 28 -6.29 12.15 -49.89
C VAL A 28 -7.47 13.06 -50.21
N LEU A 29 -8.54 12.53 -50.80
CA LEU A 29 -9.74 13.30 -51.15
C LEU A 29 -10.42 13.92 -49.92
N ASP A 30 -10.52 13.18 -48.82
CA ASP A 30 -11.12 13.72 -47.59
C ASP A 30 -10.24 14.82 -46.95
N ARG A 31 -8.91 14.74 -47.08
CA ARG A 31 -7.99 15.80 -46.63
C ARG A 31 -8.11 17.07 -47.47
N GLU A 32 -8.21 16.94 -48.79
CA GLU A 32 -8.40 18.09 -49.70
C GLU A 32 -9.75 18.77 -49.45
N ALA A 33 -10.82 17.99 -49.23
CA ALA A 33 -12.13 18.53 -48.87
C ALA A 33 -12.08 19.36 -47.57
N LEU A 34 -11.32 18.92 -46.56
CA LEU A 34 -11.14 19.65 -45.30
C LEU A 34 -10.31 20.93 -45.43
N GLN A 35 -9.48 21.06 -46.46
CA GLN A 35 -8.75 22.31 -46.75
C GLN A 35 -9.63 23.35 -47.44
N LEU A 36 -10.69 22.91 -48.13
CA LEU A 36 -11.64 23.76 -48.85
C LEU A 36 -12.86 24.16 -48.00
N LEU A 37 -13.06 23.53 -46.84
CA LEU A 37 -14.21 23.74 -45.96
C LEU A 37 -13.79 24.43 -44.66
N VAL A 38 -14.68 25.26 -44.10
CA VAL A 38 -14.41 26.06 -42.89
C VAL A 38 -14.96 25.34 -41.65
N PRO A 39 -14.24 25.33 -40.50
CA PRO A 39 -14.76 24.75 -39.27
C PRO A 39 -16.10 25.36 -38.85
N GLY A 40 -17.13 24.51 -38.72
CA GLY A 40 -18.53 24.90 -38.46
C GLY A 40 -19.49 24.68 -39.63
N ASP A 41 -19.00 24.39 -40.85
CA ASP A 41 -19.83 23.86 -41.94
C ASP A 41 -20.16 22.38 -41.64
N PRO A 42 -21.42 21.94 -41.69
CA PRO A 42 -21.79 20.54 -41.45
C PRO A 42 -21.04 19.53 -42.34
N ARG A 43 -20.62 19.95 -43.55
CA ARG A 43 -19.83 19.13 -44.47
C ARG A 43 -18.39 18.96 -44.00
N TYR A 44 -17.85 19.93 -43.26
CA TYR A 44 -16.53 19.83 -42.62
C TYR A 44 -16.52 18.69 -41.60
N ASP A 45 -17.55 18.60 -40.76
CA ASP A 45 -17.64 17.53 -39.76
C ASP A 45 -17.82 16.15 -40.40
N ILE A 46 -18.59 16.06 -41.49
CA ILE A 46 -18.77 14.82 -42.26
C ILE A 46 -17.45 14.38 -42.90
N SER A 47 -16.74 15.27 -43.59
CA SER A 47 -15.43 14.95 -44.19
C SER A 47 -14.38 14.60 -43.13
N ARG A 48 -14.43 15.25 -41.96
CA ARG A 48 -13.54 14.95 -40.83
C ARG A 48 -13.81 13.56 -40.25
N GLN A 49 -15.08 13.17 -40.10
CA GLN A 49 -15.45 11.84 -39.63
C GLN A 49 -15.08 10.74 -40.65
N ARG A 50 -15.27 10.97 -41.95
CA ARG A 50 -14.84 10.03 -43.01
C ARG A 50 -13.33 9.84 -43.02
N LEU A 51 -12.56 10.92 -42.91
CA LEU A 51 -11.11 10.85 -42.82
C LEU A 51 -10.64 10.03 -41.61
N ILE A 52 -11.25 10.25 -40.44
CA ILE A 52 -10.93 9.48 -39.22
C ILE A 52 -11.23 7.99 -39.43
N ALA A 53 -12.36 7.65 -40.04
CA ALA A 53 -12.74 6.27 -40.33
C ALA A 53 -11.75 5.60 -41.30
N HIS A 54 -11.36 6.27 -42.38
CA HIS A 54 -10.37 5.73 -43.32
C HIS A 54 -8.98 5.56 -42.69
N LEU A 55 -8.54 6.50 -41.84
CA LEU A 55 -7.29 6.38 -41.10
C LEU A 55 -7.33 5.24 -40.08
N GLN A 56 -8.46 5.02 -39.41
CA GLN A 56 -8.65 3.90 -38.48
C GLN A 56 -8.64 2.55 -39.20
N LEU A 57 -9.25 2.45 -40.38
CA LEU A 57 -9.17 1.27 -41.24
C LEU A 57 -7.74 0.96 -41.69
N LYS A 58 -6.92 2.00 -41.91
CA LYS A 58 -5.50 1.85 -42.27
C LYS A 58 -4.61 1.41 -41.09
N ILE A 59 -5.00 1.70 -39.84
CA ILE A 59 -4.14 1.54 -38.64
C ILE A 59 -4.15 0.13 -38.02
N GLY A 60 -5.04 -0.79 -38.41
CA GLY A 60 -4.81 -2.21 -38.10
C GLY A 60 -6.00 -3.18 -38.22
N PRO A 61 -5.74 -4.50 -38.10
CA PRO A 61 -6.78 -5.51 -38.04
C PRO A 61 -7.16 -5.80 -36.57
N GLN A 62 -8.46 -5.76 -36.24
CA GLN A 62 -9.21 -6.83 -35.55
C GLN A 62 -10.56 -6.37 -34.99
N ARG A 63 -11.52 -7.29 -35.12
CA ARG A 63 -12.80 -7.48 -34.40
C ARG A 63 -14.05 -6.73 -34.87
N ALA A 64 -14.99 -7.57 -35.30
CA ALA A 64 -16.38 -7.27 -35.59
C ALA A 64 -17.11 -6.64 -34.40
N ILE A 65 -17.93 -5.64 -34.73
CA ILE A 65 -18.87 -4.95 -33.85
C ILE A 65 -20.17 -5.78 -33.80
N PRO A 66 -20.73 -6.11 -32.63
CA PRO A 66 -22.15 -6.34 -32.51
C PRO A 66 -22.89 -5.01 -32.30
N SER A 67 -24.01 -4.92 -33.00
CA SER A 67 -24.97 -3.82 -33.06
C SER A 67 -25.42 -3.26 -31.71
N SER A 68 -25.71 -1.97 -31.75
CA SER A 68 -26.34 -1.12 -30.75
C SER A 68 -27.29 -1.81 -29.77
N ASN A 69 -26.90 -1.80 -28.49
CA ASN A 69 -27.77 -1.51 -27.36
C ASN A 69 -26.90 -0.79 -26.31
N ALA A 70 -26.92 0.54 -26.32
CA ALA A 70 -26.24 1.36 -25.34
C ALA A 70 -26.99 1.29 -24.00
N VAL A 71 -26.57 0.35 -23.16
CA VAL A 71 -26.75 0.39 -21.70
C VAL A 71 -25.33 0.30 -21.14
N SER A 72 -24.90 1.27 -20.33
CA SER A 72 -23.57 1.22 -19.70
C SER A 72 -23.49 -0.05 -18.85
N HIS A 73 -22.73 -1.04 -19.31
CA HIS A 73 -22.52 -2.25 -18.52
C HIS A 73 -21.66 -1.85 -17.32
N PHE A 74 -22.30 -1.69 -16.15
CA PHE A 74 -21.58 -1.54 -14.89
C PHE A 74 -20.78 -2.83 -14.66
N ASP A 75 -19.50 -2.83 -15.05
CA ASP A 75 -18.63 -3.95 -14.77
C ASP A 75 -18.24 -3.92 -13.29
N VAL A 76 -19.03 -4.62 -12.47
CA VAL A 76 -18.81 -4.80 -11.03
C VAL A 76 -17.38 -5.25 -10.76
N LYS A 77 -16.80 -6.12 -11.61
CA LYS A 77 -15.46 -6.65 -11.41
C LYS A 77 -14.41 -5.56 -11.62
N GLN A 78 -14.61 -4.67 -12.58
CA GLN A 78 -13.74 -3.51 -12.76
C GLN A 78 -13.86 -2.51 -11.59
N VAL A 79 -15.07 -2.32 -11.06
CA VAL A 79 -15.26 -1.47 -9.86
C VAL A 79 -14.54 -2.05 -8.64
N ILE A 80 -14.67 -3.36 -8.39
CA ILE A 80 -13.95 -4.05 -7.32
C ILE A 80 -12.43 -3.87 -7.49
N ARG A 81 -11.90 -4.07 -8.71
CA ARG A 81 -10.48 -3.88 -9.01
C ARG A 81 -10.03 -2.45 -8.73
N ASN A 82 -10.80 -1.45 -9.16
CA ASN A 82 -10.48 -0.04 -8.94
C ASN A 82 -10.45 0.29 -7.44
N VAL A 83 -11.45 -0.16 -6.67
CA VAL A 83 -11.49 0.06 -5.21
C VAL A 83 -10.31 -0.63 -4.52
N ALA A 84 -9.96 -1.86 -4.94
CA ALA A 84 -8.78 -2.55 -4.43
C ALA A 84 -7.47 -1.81 -4.74
N SER A 85 -7.32 -1.29 -5.95
CA SER A 85 -6.16 -0.48 -6.35
C SER A 85 -6.06 0.79 -5.51
N GLU A 86 -7.15 1.53 -5.30
CA GLU A 86 -7.15 2.74 -4.47
C GLU A 86 -6.84 2.45 -3.00
N ILE A 87 -7.35 1.34 -2.44
CA ILE A 87 -7.01 0.93 -1.07
C ILE A 87 -5.52 0.60 -0.99
N LEU A 88 -4.99 -0.21 -1.91
CA LEU A 88 -3.58 -0.63 -1.90
C LEU A 88 -2.60 0.55 -1.94
N LYS A 89 -2.92 1.63 -2.66
CA LYS A 89 -2.11 2.87 -2.68
C LYS A 89 -1.91 3.51 -1.31
N THR A 90 -2.81 3.25 -0.35
CA THR A 90 -2.72 3.79 1.02
C THR A 90 -1.92 2.90 1.96
N LEU A 91 -1.65 1.65 1.56
CA LEU A 91 -0.97 0.64 2.35
C LEU A 91 0.54 0.64 2.07
N PRO A 92 1.36 -0.06 2.89
CA PRO A 92 2.76 -0.29 2.57
C PRO A 92 2.96 -0.86 1.16
N THR A 93 4.05 -0.47 0.51
CA THR A 93 4.39 -0.85 -0.88
C THR A 93 4.50 -2.36 -1.06
N ARG A 94 4.90 -3.08 0.00
CA ARG A 94 5.02 -4.54 0.06
C ARG A 94 4.52 -5.09 1.39
N LEU A 95 3.95 -6.28 1.34
CA LEU A 95 3.52 -7.07 2.50
C LEU A 95 3.93 -8.53 2.31
N LEU A 96 4.22 -9.23 3.40
CA LEU A 96 4.39 -10.67 3.45
C LEU A 96 3.02 -11.35 3.44
N HIS A 97 2.86 -12.34 2.57
CA HIS A 97 1.72 -13.25 2.61
C HIS A 97 1.96 -14.32 3.68
N THR A 98 1.20 -14.27 4.78
CA THR A 98 1.47 -15.04 6.00
C THR A 98 1.46 -16.55 5.78
N HIS A 99 0.59 -17.08 4.91
CA HIS A 99 0.51 -18.53 4.66
C HIS A 99 1.67 -19.07 3.83
N THR A 100 2.20 -18.28 2.90
CA THR A 100 3.25 -18.74 1.97
C THR A 100 4.63 -18.22 2.34
N GLY A 101 4.70 -17.18 3.17
CA GLY A 101 5.94 -16.49 3.51
C GLY A 101 6.52 -15.68 2.35
N MET A 102 5.77 -15.48 1.27
CA MET A 102 6.23 -14.73 0.09
C MET A 102 6.04 -13.24 0.28
N LEU A 103 7.01 -12.44 -0.17
CA LEU A 103 6.85 -11.00 -0.25
C LEU A 103 6.02 -10.62 -1.48
N CYS A 104 5.02 -9.76 -1.30
CA CYS A 104 4.08 -9.35 -2.33
C CYS A 104 4.04 -7.82 -2.45
N ASN A 105 4.39 -7.29 -3.62
CA ASN A 105 4.09 -5.91 -3.98
C ASN A 105 2.58 -5.70 -4.20
N GLN A 106 2.16 -4.47 -4.42
CA GLN A 106 0.74 -4.13 -4.62
C GLN A 106 0.10 -4.89 -5.79
N ASP A 107 0.83 -5.12 -6.90
CA ASP A 107 0.32 -5.88 -8.05
C ASP A 107 0.07 -7.36 -7.73
N ALA A 108 0.99 -7.98 -6.98
CA ALA A 108 0.85 -9.36 -6.51
C ALA A 108 -0.31 -9.47 -5.51
N GLN A 109 -0.46 -8.50 -4.60
CA GLN A 109 -1.58 -8.42 -3.66
C GLN A 109 -2.93 -8.28 -4.38
N LEU A 110 -3.01 -7.40 -5.38
CA LEU A 110 -4.20 -7.21 -6.20
C LEU A 110 -4.54 -8.47 -6.99
N SER A 111 -3.55 -9.08 -7.62
CA SER A 111 -3.71 -10.33 -8.38
C SER A 111 -4.20 -11.46 -7.48
N HIS A 112 -3.64 -11.57 -6.27
CA HIS A 112 -4.07 -12.53 -5.27
C HIS A 112 -5.54 -12.32 -4.87
N PHE A 113 -5.94 -11.07 -4.57
CA PHE A 113 -7.33 -10.76 -4.26
C PHE A 113 -8.28 -11.09 -5.42
N MET A 114 -7.97 -10.65 -6.63
CA MET A 114 -8.84 -10.84 -7.80
C MET A 114 -9.02 -12.31 -8.21
N GLY A 115 -8.09 -13.19 -7.80
CA GLY A 115 -8.17 -14.63 -8.00
C GLY A 115 -8.70 -15.41 -6.79
N SER A 116 -9.10 -14.73 -5.72
CA SER A 116 -9.55 -15.35 -4.47
C SER A 116 -11.04 -15.71 -4.48
N GLN A 117 -11.40 -16.74 -3.71
CA GLN A 117 -12.80 -17.12 -3.48
C GLN A 117 -13.60 -15.96 -2.85
N GLN A 118 -12.95 -15.14 -2.02
CA GLN A 118 -13.54 -13.97 -1.38
C GLN A 118 -13.98 -12.93 -2.43
N CYS A 119 -13.17 -12.70 -3.48
CA CYS A 119 -13.55 -11.81 -4.58
C CYS A 119 -14.72 -12.39 -5.39
N ASP A 120 -14.75 -13.71 -5.63
CA ASP A 120 -15.86 -14.36 -6.34
C ASP A 120 -17.17 -14.29 -5.54
N GLN A 121 -17.11 -14.46 -4.22
CA GLN A 121 -18.24 -14.28 -3.31
C GLN A 121 -18.71 -12.83 -3.26
N LEU A 122 -17.78 -11.87 -3.23
CA LEU A 122 -18.10 -10.43 -3.28
C LEU A 122 -18.81 -10.07 -4.59
N PHE A 123 -18.28 -10.55 -5.73
CA PHE A 123 -18.89 -10.34 -7.04
C PHE A 123 -20.31 -10.89 -7.10
N SER A 124 -20.52 -12.12 -6.61
CA SER A 124 -21.83 -12.76 -6.55
C SER A 124 -22.82 -11.98 -5.67
N SER A 125 -22.36 -11.49 -4.52
CA SER A 125 -23.18 -10.70 -3.60
C SER A 125 -23.59 -9.36 -4.21
N CYS A 126 -22.68 -8.69 -4.91
CA CYS A 126 -22.91 -7.40 -5.56
C CYS A 126 -23.99 -7.44 -6.65
N ALA A 127 -24.22 -8.60 -7.28
CA ALA A 127 -25.26 -8.78 -8.30
C ALA A 127 -26.68 -8.63 -7.74
N THR A 128 -26.86 -8.83 -6.43
CA THR A 128 -28.16 -8.80 -5.75
C THR A 128 -28.44 -7.50 -4.98
N CYS A 129 -27.44 -6.62 -4.83
CA CYS A 129 -27.54 -5.39 -4.04
C CYS A 129 -27.92 -4.16 -4.88
N ASP A 130 -28.58 -3.20 -4.24
CA ASP A 130 -28.73 -1.84 -4.76
C ASP A 130 -27.37 -1.14 -4.94
N PRO A 131 -27.25 -0.10 -5.80
CA PRO A 131 -25.97 0.54 -6.09
C PRO A 131 -25.23 1.15 -4.88
N ALA A 132 -25.95 1.74 -3.92
CA ALA A 132 -25.34 2.39 -2.75
C ALA A 132 -24.87 1.37 -1.71
N GLN A 133 -25.63 0.30 -1.52
CA GLN A 133 -25.25 -0.84 -0.70
C GLN A 133 -24.08 -1.60 -1.33
N ARG A 134 -24.07 -1.74 -2.66
CA ARG A 134 -22.97 -2.37 -3.41
C ARG A 134 -21.64 -1.69 -3.16
N MET A 135 -21.56 -0.37 -3.29
CA MET A 135 -20.31 0.35 -3.08
C MET A 135 -19.79 0.20 -1.64
N ARG A 136 -20.69 0.31 -0.64
CA ARG A 136 -20.32 0.08 0.77
C ARG A 136 -19.81 -1.34 1.02
N LEU A 137 -20.46 -2.34 0.42
CA LEU A 137 -20.04 -3.75 0.53
C LEU A 137 -18.67 -3.97 -0.11
N ILE A 138 -18.44 -3.43 -1.32
CA ILE A 138 -17.14 -3.54 -2.00
C ILE A 138 -16.05 -2.92 -1.13
N HIS A 139 -16.22 -1.68 -0.67
CA HIS A 139 -15.23 -1.05 0.22
C HIS A 139 -14.99 -1.87 1.49
N ALA A 140 -16.04 -2.32 2.17
CA ALA A 140 -15.92 -3.08 3.41
C ALA A 140 -15.15 -4.40 3.21
N GLU A 141 -15.50 -5.20 2.21
CA GLU A 141 -14.87 -6.51 1.98
C GLU A 141 -13.44 -6.38 1.44
N VAL A 142 -13.20 -5.42 0.54
CA VAL A 142 -11.86 -5.15 0.03
C VAL A 142 -10.94 -4.64 1.15
N SER A 143 -11.41 -3.68 1.97
CA SER A 143 -10.66 -3.21 3.14
C SER A 143 -10.42 -4.35 4.14
N ARG A 144 -11.39 -5.24 4.35
CA ARG A 144 -11.24 -6.41 5.24
C ARG A 144 -10.17 -7.37 4.71
N TYR A 145 -10.13 -7.60 3.40
CA TYR A 145 -9.18 -8.50 2.77
C TYR A 145 -7.73 -8.02 2.89
N PHE A 146 -7.51 -6.71 2.76
CA PHE A 146 -6.18 -6.10 2.86
C PHE A 146 -5.81 -5.63 4.27
N ARG A 147 -6.54 -6.10 5.30
CA ARG A 147 -6.12 -5.92 6.68
C ARG A 147 -4.75 -6.58 6.89
N PHE A 148 -3.85 -5.85 7.52
CA PHE A 148 -2.48 -6.28 7.74
C PHE A 148 -2.05 -6.08 9.18
N VAL A 149 -1.03 -6.85 9.57
CA VAL A 149 -0.38 -6.79 10.88
C VAL A 149 1.00 -6.18 10.73
N MET A 150 1.38 -5.28 11.64
CA MET A 150 2.72 -4.72 11.70
C MET A 150 3.55 -5.44 12.75
N LEU A 151 4.82 -5.71 12.44
CA LEU A 151 5.81 -6.09 13.42
C LEU A 151 6.51 -4.84 13.94
N SER A 152 6.44 -4.63 15.25
CA SER A 152 7.29 -3.70 15.95
C SER A 152 8.29 -4.49 16.79
N HIS A 153 9.58 -4.21 16.62
CA HIS A 153 10.63 -4.98 17.29
C HIS A 153 11.90 -4.17 17.44
N ARG A 154 12.88 -4.74 18.14
CA ARG A 154 14.28 -4.34 18.00
C ARG A 154 14.96 -5.19 16.92
N TRP A 155 15.80 -4.55 16.10
CA TRP A 155 16.67 -5.25 15.16
C TRP A 155 17.73 -6.04 15.95
N GLY A 156 17.87 -7.32 15.63
CA GLY A 156 18.88 -8.21 16.18
C GLY A 156 19.86 -8.70 15.11
N GLU A 157 20.52 -9.81 15.41
CA GLU A 157 21.40 -10.46 14.45
C GLU A 157 20.60 -11.30 13.44
N GLY A 158 20.98 -11.23 12.17
CA GLY A 158 20.36 -12.04 11.11
C GLY A 158 18.95 -11.59 10.72
N GLU A 159 18.65 -10.30 10.82
CA GLU A 159 17.42 -9.74 10.23
C GLU A 159 17.49 -9.82 8.70
N PRO A 160 16.56 -10.52 8.04
CA PRO A 160 16.54 -10.55 6.59
C PRO A 160 16.21 -9.16 6.04
N SER A 161 16.94 -8.74 5.01
CA SER A 161 16.64 -7.58 4.19
C SER A 161 15.62 -7.91 3.10
N LEU A 162 15.17 -6.89 2.35
CA LEU A 162 14.35 -7.09 1.16
C LEU A 162 15.01 -8.04 0.16
N ARG A 163 16.32 -7.85 -0.09
CA ARG A 163 17.08 -8.64 -1.07
C ARG A 163 17.22 -10.11 -0.68
N ASP A 164 17.28 -10.39 0.62
CA ASP A 164 17.41 -11.76 1.12
C ASP A 164 16.15 -12.60 0.88
N ILE A 165 14.98 -11.96 0.80
CA ILE A 165 13.68 -12.65 0.71
C ILE A 165 12.97 -12.44 -0.63
N GLU A 166 13.49 -11.56 -1.49
CA GLU A 166 12.90 -11.29 -2.79
C GLU A 166 12.88 -12.56 -3.65
N GLY A 167 11.68 -12.94 -4.10
CA GLY A 167 11.46 -14.16 -4.88
C GLY A 167 11.51 -15.48 -4.08
N HIS A 168 11.71 -15.45 -2.76
CA HIS A 168 11.82 -16.64 -1.93
C HIS A 168 10.82 -16.62 -0.77
N SER A 169 10.35 -17.81 -0.36
CA SER A 169 9.53 -17.93 0.83
C SER A 169 10.42 -17.84 2.07
N ILE A 170 10.03 -17.03 3.06
CA ILE A 170 10.77 -16.99 4.33
C ILE A 170 10.79 -18.36 5.03
N TYR A 171 9.86 -19.27 4.73
CA TYR A 171 9.79 -20.59 5.36
C TYR A 171 10.79 -21.61 4.82
N VAL A 172 11.42 -21.34 3.67
CA VAL A 172 12.51 -22.18 3.15
C VAL A 172 13.89 -21.69 3.59
N MET A 173 13.96 -20.52 4.22
CA MET A 173 15.19 -19.95 4.73
C MET A 173 15.62 -20.63 6.04
N PRO A 174 16.92 -20.62 6.38
CA PRO A 174 17.41 -21.13 7.66
C PRO A 174 16.72 -20.46 8.85
N THR A 175 16.20 -21.26 9.78
CA THR A 175 15.52 -20.77 10.99
C THR A 175 16.53 -20.37 12.07
N ASN A 176 17.16 -19.22 11.93
CA ASN A 176 18.08 -18.62 12.91
C ASN A 176 17.84 -17.11 13.08
N GLY A 177 18.32 -16.54 14.19
CA GLY A 177 18.30 -15.09 14.45
C GLY A 177 17.00 -14.38 14.08
N GLY A 178 17.13 -13.28 13.34
CA GLY A 178 16.03 -12.48 12.80
C GLY A 178 15.13 -13.22 11.80
N THR A 179 15.64 -14.19 11.03
CA THR A 179 14.79 -15.02 10.15
C THR A 179 13.77 -15.83 10.98
N ARG A 180 14.20 -16.43 12.10
CA ARG A 180 13.26 -17.12 13.02
C ARG A 180 12.22 -16.14 13.59
N LYS A 181 12.64 -14.93 13.94
CA LYS A 181 11.75 -13.86 14.40
C LYS A 181 10.69 -13.54 13.35
N LEU A 182 11.10 -13.35 12.10
CA LEU A 182 10.19 -13.06 10.99
C LEU A 182 9.22 -14.23 10.70
N GLN A 183 9.72 -15.46 10.67
CA GLN A 183 8.90 -16.68 10.51
C GLN A 183 7.86 -16.79 11.63
N SER A 184 8.26 -16.57 12.89
CA SER A 184 7.36 -16.64 14.04
C SER A 184 6.32 -15.53 14.01
N PHE A 185 6.70 -14.31 13.62
CA PHE A 185 5.76 -13.22 13.39
C PHE A 185 4.69 -13.56 12.34
N CYS A 186 5.08 -14.13 11.20
CA CYS A 186 4.14 -14.56 10.16
C CYS A 186 3.24 -15.70 10.64
N ALA A 187 3.78 -16.66 11.41
CA ALA A 187 2.99 -17.74 12.00
C ALA A 187 1.92 -17.20 12.96
N VAL A 188 2.30 -16.34 13.91
CA VAL A 188 1.35 -15.71 14.85
C VAL A 188 0.31 -14.84 14.13
N SER A 189 0.71 -14.15 13.06
CA SER A 189 -0.22 -13.37 12.24
C SER A 189 -1.23 -14.28 11.52
N CYS A 190 -0.77 -15.42 10.99
CA CYS A 190 -1.59 -16.44 10.34
C CYS A 190 -2.59 -17.08 11.31
N GLU A 191 -2.16 -17.44 12.52
CA GLU A 191 -3.02 -17.99 13.58
C GLU A 191 -4.16 -17.05 14.00
N ARG A 192 -4.02 -15.75 13.68
CA ARG A 192 -5.01 -14.70 13.96
C ARG A 192 -5.82 -14.31 12.72
N ASP A 193 -5.82 -15.16 11.70
CA ASP A 193 -6.55 -14.98 10.44
C ASP A 193 -6.14 -13.74 9.63
N TYR A 194 -4.91 -13.24 9.82
CA TYR A 194 -4.36 -12.19 8.98
C TYR A 194 -3.56 -12.76 7.83
N LEU A 195 -3.93 -12.36 6.63
CA LEU A 195 -3.27 -12.77 5.39
C LEU A 195 -1.97 -11.99 5.11
N TRP A 196 -1.91 -10.76 5.60
CA TRP A 196 -0.86 -9.81 5.27
C TRP A 196 -0.11 -9.35 6.52
N ALA A 197 1.21 -9.32 6.43
CA ALA A 197 2.10 -8.93 7.51
C ALA A 197 3.19 -7.98 6.98
N TRP A 198 3.66 -7.06 7.82
CA TRP A 198 4.68 -6.09 7.47
C TRP A 198 5.82 -6.07 8.48
N SER A 199 7.05 -5.96 7.97
CA SER A 199 8.28 -5.78 8.75
C SER A 199 9.16 -4.76 8.05
N ASP A 200 9.61 -3.74 8.77
CA ASP A 200 10.43 -2.64 8.26
C ASP A 200 11.74 -3.14 7.63
N THR A 201 12.34 -4.18 8.20
CA THR A 201 13.62 -4.76 7.75
C THR A 201 13.58 -5.27 6.30
N CYS A 202 12.45 -5.82 5.86
CA CYS A 202 12.35 -6.54 4.58
C CYS A 202 11.23 -6.06 3.66
N CYS A 203 10.30 -5.23 4.12
CA CYS A 203 9.23 -4.68 3.27
C CYS A 203 9.61 -3.32 2.65
N ILE A 204 10.57 -2.60 3.23
CA ILE A 204 11.10 -1.33 2.72
C ILE A 204 12.34 -1.60 1.86
N ASP A 205 12.39 -1.01 0.66
CA ASP A 205 13.63 -0.98 -0.13
C ASP A 205 14.55 0.13 0.40
N ARG A 206 15.51 -0.26 1.24
CA ARG A 206 16.49 0.66 1.83
C ARG A 206 17.55 1.11 0.83
N ASP A 207 17.66 0.44 -0.33
CA ASP A 207 18.60 0.79 -1.40
C ASP A 207 17.99 1.83 -2.37
N ASN A 208 16.66 2.00 -2.34
CA ASN A 208 15.95 3.02 -3.10
C ASN A 208 15.66 4.23 -2.22
N SER A 209 16.42 5.31 -2.42
CA SER A 209 16.31 6.52 -1.59
C SER A 209 14.93 7.18 -1.66
N VAL A 210 14.28 7.18 -2.81
CA VAL A 210 12.94 7.78 -2.98
C VAL A 210 11.92 7.01 -2.14
N GLU A 211 11.93 5.69 -2.28
CA GLU A 211 11.00 4.85 -1.53
C GLU A 211 11.28 4.86 -0.02
N LEU A 212 12.56 4.89 0.37
CA LEU A 212 12.93 4.99 1.78
C LEU A 212 12.38 6.27 2.40
N GLN A 213 12.47 7.41 1.70
CA GLN A 213 11.91 8.68 2.16
C GLN A 213 10.38 8.61 2.29
N GLU A 214 9.69 8.10 1.26
CA GLU A 214 8.23 7.94 1.28
C GLU A 214 7.78 7.00 2.41
N SER A 215 8.53 5.92 2.64
CA SER A 215 8.25 4.94 3.70
C SER A 215 8.38 5.57 5.07
N ILE A 216 9.47 6.30 5.33
CA ILE A 216 9.67 6.99 6.61
C ILE A 216 8.57 8.01 6.88
N ALA A 217 8.19 8.80 5.87
CA ALA A 217 7.08 9.73 5.99
C ALA A 217 5.73 9.04 6.27
N SER A 218 5.57 7.79 5.85
CA SER A 218 4.31 7.04 5.93
C SER A 218 4.20 6.09 7.13
N ILE A 219 5.31 5.74 7.81
CA ILE A 219 5.36 4.71 8.88
C ILE A 219 4.28 4.92 9.94
N PHE A 220 4.11 6.16 10.45
CA PHE A 220 3.07 6.45 11.45
C PHE A 220 1.67 6.11 10.94
N SER A 221 1.36 6.53 9.70
CA SER A 221 0.08 6.27 9.05
C SER A 221 -0.15 4.77 8.85
N TRP A 222 0.88 4.03 8.45
CA TRP A 222 0.80 2.58 8.29
C TRP A 222 0.55 1.86 9.62
N TYR A 223 1.24 2.23 10.70
CA TYR A 223 0.95 1.72 12.04
C TYR A 223 -0.47 2.08 12.50
N ARG A 224 -0.91 3.31 12.24
CA ARG A 224 -2.27 3.80 12.54
C ARG A 224 -3.37 3.04 11.80
N GLN A 225 -3.12 2.66 10.55
CA GLN A 225 -4.04 1.93 9.69
C GLN A 225 -3.97 0.40 9.88
N SER A 226 -2.89 -0.11 10.47
CA SER A 226 -2.73 -1.53 10.76
C SER A 226 -3.90 -2.04 11.60
N SER A 227 -4.31 -3.27 11.33
CA SER A 227 -5.37 -3.90 12.12
C SER A 227 -4.89 -4.33 13.50
N LEU A 228 -3.59 -4.62 13.59
CA LEU A 228 -2.91 -5.05 14.78
C LEU A 228 -1.42 -4.74 14.62
N THR A 229 -0.78 -4.32 15.70
CA THR A 229 0.68 -4.31 15.82
C THR A 229 1.11 -5.36 16.83
N ILE A 230 1.97 -6.27 16.39
CA ILE A 230 2.61 -7.26 17.24
C ILE A 230 3.96 -6.68 17.67
N VAL A 231 4.12 -6.48 18.97
CA VAL A 231 5.38 -6.03 19.58
C VAL A 231 6.13 -7.25 20.07
N TYR A 232 7.29 -7.53 19.48
CA TYR A 232 8.17 -8.62 19.93
C TYR A 232 9.25 -8.09 20.87
N LEU A 233 9.21 -8.54 22.13
CA LEU A 233 10.12 -8.16 23.19
C LEU A 233 11.19 -9.25 23.36
N SER A 234 12.26 -9.14 22.57
CA SER A 234 13.35 -10.14 22.51
C SER A 234 14.09 -10.37 23.83
N ASP A 235 13.94 -9.45 24.78
CA ASP A 235 14.65 -9.37 26.06
C ASP A 235 13.72 -9.53 27.28
N VAL A 236 12.44 -9.87 27.04
CA VAL A 236 11.47 -10.09 28.11
C VAL A 236 11.16 -11.59 28.19
N PRO A 237 11.52 -12.27 29.29
CA PRO A 237 11.11 -13.65 29.53
C PRO A 237 9.61 -13.73 29.83
N ASP A 238 9.03 -14.93 29.83
CA ASP A 238 7.57 -15.12 29.95
C ASP A 238 6.95 -14.58 31.24
N ILE A 239 7.74 -14.58 32.31
CA ILE A 239 7.37 -14.02 33.64
C ILE A 239 7.96 -12.60 33.85
N GLY A 240 8.46 -11.97 32.79
CA GLY A 240 9.14 -10.69 32.83
C GLY A 240 8.21 -9.47 32.87
N SER A 241 8.80 -8.29 33.02
CA SER A 241 8.10 -7.00 33.01
C SER A 241 8.38 -6.26 31.70
N LEU A 242 7.42 -5.44 31.24
CA LEU A 242 7.67 -4.50 30.15
C LEU A 242 8.80 -3.52 30.49
N ALA A 243 8.98 -3.20 31.78
CA ALA A 243 10.00 -2.27 32.24
C ALA A 243 11.44 -2.72 31.97
N SER A 244 11.67 -4.02 31.76
CA SER A 244 13.01 -4.53 31.44
C SER A 244 13.32 -4.50 29.95
N SER A 245 12.35 -4.15 29.09
CA SER A 245 12.58 -4.19 27.65
C SER A 245 13.23 -2.91 27.12
N GLN A 246 14.33 -3.10 26.40
CA GLN A 246 14.99 -2.06 25.62
C GLN A 246 14.13 -1.57 24.46
N TRP A 247 13.02 -2.24 24.13
CA TRP A 247 12.06 -1.75 23.14
C TRP A 247 11.53 -0.36 23.50
N PHE A 248 11.29 -0.06 24.78
CA PHE A 248 10.81 1.25 25.24
C PHE A 248 11.87 2.36 25.17
N GLU A 249 13.14 2.01 24.96
CA GLU A 249 14.25 2.95 24.85
C GLU A 249 14.56 3.33 23.39
N ARG A 250 13.84 2.79 22.40
CA ARG A 250 14.09 3.06 20.97
C ARG A 250 13.27 4.25 20.49
N GLY A 251 13.87 5.10 19.66
CA GLY A 251 13.23 6.30 19.10
C GLY A 251 11.95 5.97 18.32
N TRP A 252 12.09 5.14 17.28
CA TRP A 252 10.99 4.73 16.41
C TRP A 252 9.82 4.09 17.18
N THR A 253 10.08 3.29 18.22
CA THR A 253 9.03 2.54 18.92
C THR A 253 8.02 3.43 19.65
N LEU A 254 8.29 4.73 19.83
CA LEU A 254 7.30 5.66 20.38
C LEU A 254 6.08 5.78 19.48
N GLN A 255 6.28 6.01 18.18
CA GLN A 255 5.17 6.05 17.23
C GLN A 255 4.56 4.65 17.01
N GLU A 256 5.36 3.59 17.09
CA GLU A 256 4.85 2.21 17.00
C GLU A 256 4.00 1.85 18.23
N LEU A 257 4.23 2.49 19.38
CA LEU A 257 3.38 2.41 20.55
C LEU A 257 2.12 3.27 20.39
N LEU A 258 2.24 4.52 19.94
CA LEU A 258 1.14 5.50 19.99
C LEU A 258 0.19 5.39 18.79
N ALA A 259 0.69 5.14 17.59
CA ALA A 259 -0.10 5.18 16.37
C ALA A 259 -1.14 4.04 16.28
N PRO A 260 -0.83 2.76 16.57
CA PRO A 260 -1.78 1.67 16.41
C PRO A 260 -2.93 1.73 17.41
N ARG A 261 -4.11 1.30 16.97
CA ARG A 261 -5.29 1.13 17.84
C ARG A 261 -5.26 -0.19 18.62
N GLY A 262 -4.62 -1.20 18.05
CA GLY A 262 -4.50 -2.54 18.63
C GLY A 262 -3.04 -2.95 18.75
N ILE A 263 -2.61 -3.35 19.94
CA ILE A 263 -1.27 -3.91 20.18
C ILE A 263 -1.39 -5.24 20.92
N LEU A 264 -0.52 -6.19 20.56
CA LEU A 264 -0.23 -7.36 21.37
C LEU A 264 1.27 -7.46 21.61
N PHE A 265 1.63 -7.66 22.87
CA PHE A 265 3.02 -7.88 23.28
C PHE A 265 3.31 -9.38 23.32
N TYR A 266 4.43 -9.77 22.75
CA TYR A 266 4.97 -11.13 22.77
C TYR A 266 6.36 -11.12 23.41
N THR A 267 6.62 -12.13 24.21
CA THR A 267 7.88 -12.32 24.94
C THR A 267 8.96 -12.88 24.00
N GLN A 268 10.17 -13.05 24.51
CA GLN A 268 11.29 -13.65 23.77
C GLN A 268 10.99 -15.08 23.25
N THR A 269 9.98 -15.75 23.81
CA THR A 269 9.58 -17.12 23.41
C THR A 269 8.41 -17.13 22.42
N TRP A 270 7.94 -15.96 21.97
CA TRP A 270 6.70 -15.81 21.20
C TRP A 270 5.44 -16.26 21.96
N SER A 271 5.47 -16.20 23.29
CA SER A 271 4.27 -16.34 24.12
C SER A 271 3.58 -14.99 24.29
N PRO A 272 2.23 -14.94 24.32
CA PRO A 272 1.50 -13.73 24.68
C PRO A 272 1.96 -13.21 26.05
N TYR A 273 2.23 -11.92 26.15
CA TYR A 273 2.68 -11.29 27.40
C TYR A 273 1.69 -11.55 28.54
N LYS A 274 2.19 -12.06 29.67
CA LYS A 274 1.41 -12.50 30.85
C LYS A 274 0.32 -13.54 30.54
N ASN A 275 0.46 -14.32 29.46
CA ASN A 275 -0.55 -15.27 28.97
C ASN A 275 -1.93 -14.63 28.77
N LEU A 276 -1.97 -13.33 28.50
CA LEU A 276 -3.21 -12.61 28.29
C LEU A 276 -3.85 -13.06 26.97
N THR A 277 -5.11 -13.45 27.05
CA THR A 277 -5.91 -13.84 25.88
C THR A 277 -6.63 -12.65 25.25
N SER A 278 -6.38 -11.42 25.74
CA SER A 278 -6.98 -10.21 25.19
C SER A 278 -6.61 -10.06 23.72
N SER A 279 -7.57 -9.60 22.90
CA SER A 279 -7.32 -9.25 21.50
C SER A 279 -6.61 -7.90 21.34
N ASN A 280 -6.49 -7.12 22.43
CA ASN A 280 -5.78 -5.84 22.45
C ASN A 280 -5.25 -5.53 23.86
N HIS A 281 -3.93 -5.55 24.03
CA HIS A 281 -3.28 -5.22 25.30
C HIS A 281 -3.45 -3.74 25.69
N LYS A 282 -3.77 -2.84 24.75
CA LYS A 282 -4.17 -1.47 25.08
C LYS A 282 -5.57 -1.34 25.68
N ALA A 283 -6.36 -2.41 25.70
CA ALA A 283 -7.65 -2.44 26.38
C ALA A 283 -7.58 -3.16 27.74
N ASP A 284 -6.42 -3.71 28.10
CA ASP A 284 -6.19 -4.38 29.37
C ASP A 284 -5.69 -3.39 30.42
N VAL A 285 -6.39 -3.31 31.55
CA VAL A 285 -6.11 -2.32 32.61
C VAL A 285 -4.72 -2.54 33.21
N ALA A 286 -4.34 -3.79 33.48
CA ALA A 286 -3.06 -4.10 34.10
C ALA A 286 -1.89 -3.81 33.16
N VAL A 287 -2.08 -4.01 31.85
CA VAL A 287 -1.06 -3.64 30.86
C VAL A 287 -0.97 -2.12 30.70
N LEU A 288 -2.09 -1.40 30.70
CA LEU A 288 -2.09 0.07 30.63
C LEU A 288 -1.37 0.71 31.83
N GLU A 289 -1.65 0.25 33.06
CA GLU A 289 -0.95 0.71 34.26
C GLU A 289 0.56 0.48 34.18
N GLU A 290 0.98 -0.69 33.65
CA GLU A 290 2.38 -0.98 33.46
C GLU A 290 3.02 -0.10 32.37
N LEU A 291 2.34 0.10 31.25
CA LEU A 291 2.80 0.97 30.17
C LEU A 291 2.94 2.41 30.65
N GLU A 292 1.96 2.94 31.37
CA GLU A 292 2.00 4.30 31.93
C GLU A 292 3.18 4.46 32.89
N ARG A 293 3.42 3.48 33.76
CA ARG A 293 4.60 3.48 34.65
C ARG A 293 5.92 3.43 33.90
N VAL A 294 6.03 2.64 32.83
CA VAL A 294 7.27 2.44 32.06
C VAL A 294 7.57 3.62 31.14
N THR A 295 6.55 4.22 30.55
CA THR A 295 6.70 5.23 29.51
C THR A 295 6.48 6.65 30.01
N GLY A 296 5.82 6.83 31.16
CA GLY A 296 5.34 8.13 31.63
C GLY A 296 4.19 8.69 30.79
N ILE A 297 3.61 7.91 29.89
CA ILE A 297 2.52 8.32 29.01
C ILE A 297 1.19 7.94 29.66
N GLU A 298 0.33 8.93 29.91
CA GLU A 298 -0.99 8.68 30.47
C GLU A 298 -1.80 7.70 29.61
N SER A 299 -2.55 6.81 30.26
CA SER A 299 -3.38 5.77 29.61
C SER A 299 -4.31 6.31 28.51
N ARG A 300 -4.78 7.56 28.62
CA ARG A 300 -5.61 8.20 27.58
C ARG A 300 -4.88 8.35 26.23
N PHE A 301 -3.58 8.64 26.25
CA PHE A 301 -2.78 8.74 25.03
C PHE A 301 -2.37 7.37 24.50
N LEU A 302 -2.13 6.39 25.38
CA LEU A 302 -1.85 5.01 24.98
C LEU A 302 -3.04 4.36 24.26
N THR A 303 -4.27 4.65 24.70
CA THR A 303 -5.51 4.12 24.10
C THR A 303 -5.97 4.90 22.87
N LYS A 304 -5.86 6.22 22.89
CA LYS A 304 -6.34 7.09 21.82
C LYS A 304 -5.39 8.28 21.61
N PHE A 305 -4.30 8.04 20.91
CA PHE A 305 -3.42 9.09 20.45
C PHE A 305 -3.94 9.75 19.16
N SER A 306 -3.86 11.07 19.08
CA SER A 306 -4.00 11.82 17.84
C SER A 306 -2.82 12.77 17.73
N PRO A 307 -2.09 12.79 16.60
CA PRO A 307 -1.07 13.78 16.36
C PRO A 307 -1.64 15.19 16.51
N SER A 308 -0.96 16.06 17.24
CA SER A 308 -1.37 17.45 17.45
C SER A 308 -0.17 18.31 17.83
N MET A 309 -0.31 19.63 17.61
CA MET A 309 0.60 20.67 18.08
C MET A 309 0.20 21.25 19.45
N ASP A 310 -0.90 20.79 20.05
CA ASP A 310 -1.42 21.36 21.31
C ASP A 310 -0.62 20.95 22.55
N ASP A 311 0.08 19.81 22.50
CA ASP A 311 0.84 19.23 23.62
C ASP A 311 2.23 18.74 23.17
N VAL A 312 2.94 19.64 22.49
CA VAL A 312 4.27 19.36 21.93
C VAL A 312 5.28 18.95 22.99
N ARG A 313 5.20 19.59 24.17
CA ARG A 313 6.10 19.33 25.30
C ARG A 313 5.97 17.88 25.80
N SER A 314 4.76 17.37 25.99
CA SER A 314 4.58 15.98 26.42
C SER A 314 5.12 15.01 25.37
N GLY A 315 4.85 15.27 24.09
CA GLY A 315 5.40 14.47 22.98
C GLY A 315 6.93 14.39 22.99
N LEU A 316 7.60 15.53 23.18
CA LEU A 316 9.06 15.59 23.30
C LEU A 316 9.57 14.93 24.58
N GLN A 317 8.87 15.09 25.70
CA GLN A 317 9.19 14.43 26.96
C GLN A 317 9.13 12.90 26.83
N TRP A 318 8.12 12.36 26.13
CA TRP A 318 8.02 10.90 25.89
C TRP A 318 9.15 10.37 24.99
N ALA A 319 9.77 11.26 24.20
CA ALA A 319 10.89 10.95 23.33
C ALA A 319 12.27 11.12 24.00
N SER A 320 12.38 11.90 25.07
CA SER A 320 13.66 12.36 25.63
C SER A 320 14.61 11.24 26.08
N PHE A 321 14.07 10.14 26.60
CA PHE A 321 14.88 9.00 27.06
C PHE A 321 15.14 7.95 25.96
N ARG A 322 14.62 8.18 24.75
CA ARG A 322 14.72 7.24 23.65
C ARG A 322 15.94 7.53 22.79
N ARG A 323 16.51 6.46 22.24
CA ARG A 323 17.75 6.48 21.46
C ARG A 323 17.51 5.95 20.06
N SER A 324 18.17 6.58 19.10
CA SER A 324 18.15 6.19 17.70
C SER A 324 19.51 5.64 17.28
N THR A 325 19.51 4.70 16.34
CA THR A 325 20.77 4.16 15.79
C THR A 325 21.40 5.13 14.80
N ARG A 326 20.59 5.70 13.89
CA ARG A 326 21.04 6.80 13.04
C ARG A 326 20.81 8.10 13.79
N PRO A 327 21.76 9.05 13.76
CA PRO A 327 21.64 10.29 14.51
C PRO A 327 20.42 11.12 14.07
N GLU A 328 20.09 11.13 12.78
CA GLU A 328 18.99 11.92 12.20
C GLU A 328 17.61 11.40 12.62
N ASP A 329 17.51 10.12 12.97
CA ASP A 329 16.26 9.49 13.41
C ASP A 329 15.78 10.02 14.77
N VAL A 330 16.60 10.77 15.52
CA VAL A 330 16.13 11.55 16.68
C VAL A 330 15.00 12.52 16.30
N ALA A 331 15.02 13.02 15.05
CA ALA A 331 14.01 13.89 14.50
C ALA A 331 12.96 13.12 13.69
N TYR A 332 13.40 12.24 12.79
CA TYR A 332 12.48 11.56 11.86
C TYR A 332 11.47 10.64 12.55
N SER A 333 11.85 10.04 13.68
CA SER A 333 10.93 9.21 14.47
C SER A 333 9.76 9.98 15.10
N LEU A 334 9.80 11.32 15.11
CA LEU A 334 8.79 12.19 15.70
C LEU A 334 7.85 12.84 14.68
N PHE A 335 8.10 12.67 13.37
CA PHE A 335 7.28 13.29 12.32
C PHE A 335 5.81 12.93 12.46
N GLY A 336 5.50 11.64 12.66
CA GLY A 336 4.14 11.18 12.86
C GLY A 336 3.50 11.61 14.17
N ILE A 337 4.29 11.85 15.23
CA ILE A 337 3.78 12.31 16.53
C ILE A 337 3.23 13.74 16.42
N PHE A 338 3.90 14.58 15.64
CA PHE A 338 3.55 16.00 15.48
C PHE A 338 2.88 16.32 14.13
N ASP A 339 2.55 15.31 13.31
CA ASP A 339 2.00 15.47 11.96
C ASP A 339 2.85 16.41 11.08
N ILE A 340 4.17 16.23 11.13
CA ILE A 340 5.17 17.03 10.42
C ILE A 340 5.64 16.31 9.15
N HIS A 341 5.73 17.07 8.07
CA HIS A 341 6.24 16.61 6.79
C HIS A 341 7.46 17.45 6.40
N LEU A 342 8.66 16.94 6.70
CA LEU A 342 9.92 17.58 6.33
C LEU A 342 10.74 16.65 5.43
N PRO A 343 11.63 17.20 4.58
CA PRO A 343 12.58 16.38 3.83
C PRO A 343 13.45 15.52 4.75
N ILE A 344 13.65 14.26 4.37
CA ILE A 344 14.51 13.30 5.06
C ILE A 344 15.87 13.30 4.35
N LEU A 345 16.91 13.78 5.04
CA LEU A 345 18.24 13.96 4.50
C LEU A 345 19.24 13.10 5.29
N TYR A 346 19.29 11.81 5.00
CA TYR A 346 20.32 10.95 5.60
C TYR A 346 21.72 11.39 5.14
N GLY A 347 22.62 11.57 6.10
CA GLY A 347 23.95 12.16 5.91
C GLY A 347 24.09 13.57 6.49
N GLU A 348 22.99 14.21 6.92
CA GLU A 348 23.08 15.40 7.78
C GLU A 348 23.39 14.99 9.24
N SER A 349 23.78 15.96 10.08
CA SER A 349 24.00 15.68 11.50
C SER A 349 22.67 15.55 12.25
N GLY A 350 22.65 14.80 13.35
CA GLY A 350 21.45 14.67 14.18
C GLY A 350 20.95 16.01 14.70
N GLU A 351 21.87 16.93 15.01
CA GLU A 351 21.57 18.29 15.48
C GLU A 351 20.89 19.13 14.40
N ASN A 352 21.29 18.99 13.12
CA ASN A 352 20.64 19.69 12.01
C ASN A 352 19.23 19.14 11.78
N ALA A 353 19.08 17.81 11.79
CA ALA A 353 17.77 17.18 11.64
C ALA A 353 16.82 17.60 12.78
N LEU A 354 17.32 17.58 14.01
CA LEU A 354 16.62 18.05 15.20
C LEU A 354 16.27 19.54 15.13
N GLY A 355 17.21 20.39 14.70
CA GLY A 355 16.99 21.81 14.55
C GLY A 355 15.87 22.13 13.56
N ARG A 356 15.79 21.41 12.43
CA ARG A 356 14.69 21.55 11.47
C ARG A 356 13.35 21.13 12.09
N LEU A 357 13.33 20.02 12.84
CA LEU A 357 12.12 19.58 13.55
C LEU A 357 11.64 20.63 14.55
N LEU A 358 12.52 21.11 15.44
CA LEU A 358 12.16 22.08 16.47
C LEU A 358 11.72 23.42 15.85
N ALA A 359 12.39 23.88 14.79
CA ALA A 359 11.96 25.07 14.06
C ALA A 359 10.54 24.93 13.50
N GLU A 360 10.20 23.78 12.93
CA GLU A 360 8.85 23.51 12.41
C GLU A 360 7.80 23.41 13.53
N ILE A 361 8.14 22.75 14.65
CA ILE A 361 7.27 22.70 15.83
C ILE A 361 6.98 24.10 16.35
N ILE A 362 8.00 24.95 16.54
CA ILE A 362 7.83 26.32 17.02
C ILE A 362 7.01 27.13 16.03
N SER A 363 7.27 26.99 14.72
CA SER A 363 6.54 27.66 13.66
C SER A 363 5.04 27.34 13.68
N ARG A 364 4.67 26.06 13.91
CA ARG A 364 3.27 25.62 13.90
C ARG A 364 2.54 25.75 15.23
N SER A 365 3.22 25.57 16.36
CA SER A 365 2.62 25.64 17.70
C SER A 365 2.71 27.03 18.34
N GLY A 366 3.72 27.82 17.98
CA GLY A 366 4.08 29.05 18.69
C GLY A 366 4.73 28.81 20.06
N ASP A 367 4.94 27.56 20.47
CA ASP A 367 5.48 27.20 21.79
C ASP A 367 7.01 27.12 21.72
N ILE A 368 7.68 28.19 22.17
CA ILE A 368 9.15 28.24 22.28
C ILE A 368 9.71 27.41 23.43
N SER A 369 8.85 26.95 24.35
CA SER A 369 9.25 26.21 25.53
C SER A 369 9.71 24.79 25.21
N VAL A 370 9.53 24.34 23.96
CA VAL A 370 10.10 23.11 23.42
C VAL A 370 11.63 23.12 23.39
N LEU A 371 12.26 24.30 23.47
CA LEU A 371 13.72 24.44 23.57
C LEU A 371 14.27 24.05 24.96
N ASP A 372 13.41 23.75 25.93
CA ASP A 372 13.79 23.17 27.22
C ASP A 372 14.15 21.67 27.10
N TRP A 373 13.80 21.03 25.98
CA TRP A 373 14.13 19.63 25.65
C TRP A 373 15.59 19.50 25.21
#